data_AF-A0A6G0Q4K1-F1
#
_entry.id   AF-A0A6G0Q4K1-F1
#
_cell.length_a   1.000
_cell.length_b   1.000
_cell.length_c   1.000
_cell.angle_alpha   90.00
_cell.angle_beta   90.00
_cell.angle_gamma   90.00
#
_symmetry.space_group_name_H-M   'P 1'
#
loop_
_entity.id
_entity.type
_entity.pdbx_description
1 polymer ?
#
loop_
_entity_poly.entity_id
_entity_poly.type
_entity_poly.pdbx_seq_one_letter_code
_entity_poly.pdbx_strand_id
1 'polypeptide(L)'
;MDAIRQRHDDALEQIGSKIKHALDRSKSTTALHLNQTVPEYTGAALRPDIVLRNDTAKTMVIADLAVTFEDQAAGARHSSLQLSHDYKTRKYQPIVAELQYKGWRVQTAAIVYGT
;
A
#
# COMPACT_ATOMS: atom_id res chain seq x y z
N MET A 1 23.03 0.40 -1.04
CA MET A 1 21.63 0.50 -0.55
C MET A 1 20.74 1.30 -1.49
N ASP A 2 21.27 2.20 -2.33
CA ASP A 2 20.45 3.11 -3.15
C ASP A 2 19.71 2.44 -4.31
N ALA A 3 20.26 1.36 -4.89
CA ALA A 3 19.60 0.67 -6.01
C ALA A 3 18.25 0.03 -5.64
N ILE A 4 18.06 -0.38 -4.38
CA ILE A 4 16.78 -0.97 -3.92
C ILE A 4 15.75 0.12 -3.73
N ARG A 5 16.14 1.26 -3.15
CA ARG A 5 15.27 2.43 -3.00
C ARG A 5 14.85 2.98 -4.36
N GLN A 6 15.80 3.17 -5.27
CA GLN A 6 15.51 3.63 -6.62
C GLN A 6 14.54 2.70 -7.35
N ARG A 7 14.73 1.37 -7.27
CA ARG A 7 13.79 0.42 -7.87
C ARG A 7 12.39 0.48 -7.25
N HIS A 8 12.32 0.65 -5.93
CA HIS A 8 11.04 0.83 -5.24
C HIS A 8 10.34 2.10 -5.70
N ASP A 9 11.06 3.23 -5.74
CA ASP A 9 10.53 4.53 -6.18
C ASP A 9 10.08 4.49 -7.65
N ASP A 10 10.91 3.92 -8.55
CA ASP A 10 10.59 3.76 -9.97
C ASP A 10 9.33 2.90 -10.17
N ALA A 11 9.21 1.79 -9.43
CA ALA A 11 8.04 0.93 -9.51
C ALA A 11 6.80 1.62 -8.96
N LEU A 12 6.94 2.38 -7.86
CA LEU A 12 5.85 3.14 -7.28
C LEU A 12 5.36 4.22 -8.25
N GLU A 13 6.27 4.92 -8.92
CA GLU A 13 5.93 5.90 -9.95
C GLU A 13 5.19 5.25 -11.13
N GLN A 14 5.68 4.11 -11.63
CA GLN A 14 5.03 3.39 -12.73
C GLN A 14 3.63 2.89 -12.36
N ILE A 15 3.48 2.29 -11.17
CA ILE A 15 2.19 1.81 -10.66
C ILE A 15 1.25 3.01 -10.45
N GLY A 16 1.73 4.06 -9.80
CA GLY A 16 0.96 5.29 -9.56
C GLY A 16 0.45 5.93 -10.84
N SER A 17 1.30 6.03 -11.86
CA SER A 17 0.93 6.55 -13.19
C SER A 17 -0.16 5.71 -13.87
N LYS A 18 -0.03 4.37 -13.83
CA LYS A 18 -1.05 3.46 -14.39
C LYS A 18 -2.38 3.56 -13.65
N ILE A 19 -2.35 3.65 -12.32
CA ILE A 19 -3.57 3.81 -11.52
C ILE A 19 -4.22 5.16 -11.84
N LYS A 20 -3.47 6.26 -11.83
CA LYS A 20 -3.98 7.59 -12.18
C LYS A 20 -4.65 7.58 -13.55
N HIS A 21 -3.99 7.02 -14.55
CA HIS A 21 -4.55 6.89 -15.89
C HIS A 21 -5.86 6.07 -15.91
N ALA A 22 -5.95 4.99 -15.13
CA ALA A 22 -7.17 4.19 -15.02
C ALA A 22 -8.31 4.97 -14.33
N LEU A 23 -8.01 5.75 -13.29
CA LEU A 23 -8.96 6.61 -12.60
C LEU A 23 -9.49 7.70 -13.53
N ASP A 24 -8.61 8.36 -14.28
CA ASP A 24 -8.98 9.40 -15.26
C ASP A 24 -9.87 8.83 -16.36
N ARG A 25 -9.49 7.68 -16.94
CA ARG A 25 -10.29 7.01 -17.99
C ARG A 25 -11.68 6.60 -17.50
N SER A 26 -11.79 6.17 -16.25
CA SER A 26 -13.07 5.77 -15.66
C SER A 26 -13.88 6.94 -15.10
N LYS A 27 -13.35 8.17 -15.14
CA LYS A 27 -13.93 9.36 -14.49
C LYS A 27 -14.23 9.11 -13.01
N SER A 28 -13.37 8.34 -12.35
CA SER A 28 -13.53 7.97 -10.95
C SER A 28 -13.28 9.18 -10.05
N THR A 29 -14.09 9.33 -9.00
CA THR A 29 -13.88 10.33 -7.94
C THR A 29 -12.87 9.88 -6.89
N THR A 30 -12.25 8.71 -7.09
CA THR A 30 -11.26 8.15 -6.16
C THR A 30 -9.95 8.93 -6.29
N ALA A 31 -9.44 9.43 -5.18
CA ALA A 31 -8.14 10.09 -5.08
C ALA A 31 -7.02 9.05 -4.89
N LEU A 32 -5.90 9.27 -5.58
CA LEU A 32 -4.65 8.53 -5.40
C LEU A 32 -3.67 9.38 -4.58
N HIS A 33 -3.16 8.82 -3.49
CA HIS A 33 -2.08 9.39 -2.69
C HIS A 33 -0.90 8.42 -2.68
N LEU A 34 0.30 8.94 -2.93
CA LEU A 34 1.54 8.15 -2.93
C LEU A 34 2.50 8.69 -1.87
N ASN A 35 3.09 7.83 -1.05
CA ASN A 35 4.05 8.20 0.01
C ASN A 35 3.58 9.34 0.94
N GLN A 36 2.27 9.42 1.17
CA GLN A 36 1.63 10.48 1.96
C GLN A 36 1.02 9.92 3.24
N THR A 37 0.89 10.76 4.26
CA THR A 37 0.14 10.40 5.46
C THR A 37 -1.32 10.17 5.13
N VAL A 38 -1.94 9.19 5.79
CA VAL A 38 -3.36 8.88 5.55
C VAL A 38 -4.25 10.02 6.04
N PRO A 39 -5.07 10.65 5.18
CA PRO A 39 -5.98 11.71 5.60
C PRO A 39 -6.96 11.22 6.67
N GLU A 40 -7.28 12.08 7.64
CA GLU A 40 -8.13 11.79 8.81
C GLU A 40 -7.54 10.80 9.83
N TYR A 41 -6.36 10.23 9.62
CA TYR A 41 -5.70 9.43 10.66
C TYR A 41 -4.99 10.36 11.65
N THR A 42 -5.29 10.21 12.95
CA THR A 42 -4.76 11.10 14.01
C THR A 42 -3.64 10.47 14.83
N GLY A 43 -3.33 9.19 14.59
CA GLY A 43 -2.23 8.49 15.23
C GLY A 43 -0.85 8.81 14.63
N ALA A 44 0.06 7.84 14.70
CA ALA A 44 1.43 8.01 14.18
C ALA A 44 1.42 8.39 12.69
N ALA A 45 2.33 9.25 12.25
CA ALA A 45 2.40 9.73 10.86
C ALA A 45 2.91 8.64 9.88
N LEU A 46 2.14 7.58 9.73
CA LEU A 46 2.38 6.48 8.81
C LEU A 46 2.15 6.97 7.37
N ARG A 47 3.08 6.64 6.49
CA ARG A 47 3.06 6.99 5.07
C ARG A 47 3.05 5.71 4.25
N PRO A 48 1.88 5.21 3.84
CA PRO A 48 1.81 4.09 2.92
C PRO A 48 2.32 4.47 1.54
N ASP A 49 2.82 3.47 0.81
CA ASP A 49 3.32 3.70 -0.54
C ASP A 49 2.18 4.14 -1.46
N ILE A 50 1.02 3.49 -1.35
CA ILE A 50 -0.19 3.77 -2.14
C ILE A 50 -1.41 3.84 -1.24
N VAL A 51 -2.20 4.89 -1.39
CA VAL A 51 -3.56 5.01 -0.83
C VAL A 51 -4.53 5.40 -1.93
N LEU A 52 -5.57 4.58 -2.11
CA LEU A 52 -6.73 4.92 -2.91
C LEU A 52 -7.89 5.25 -1.99
N ARG A 53 -8.48 6.43 -2.16
CA ARG A 53 -9.51 6.94 -1.26
C ARG A 53 -10.70 7.44 -2.06
N ASN A 54 -11.88 6.95 -1.73
CA ASN A 54 -13.14 7.46 -2.29
C ASN A 54 -14.01 7.97 -1.15
N ASP A 55 -14.09 9.31 -1.02
CA ASP A 55 -14.85 9.98 0.03
C ASP A 55 -16.36 9.73 -0.10
N THR A 56 -16.89 9.71 -1.33
CA THR A 56 -18.31 9.49 -1.61
C THR A 56 -18.76 8.09 -1.17
N ALA A 57 -17.98 7.06 -1.51
CA ALA A 57 -18.27 5.68 -1.18
C ALA A 57 -17.78 5.27 0.22
N LYS A 58 -17.07 6.16 0.93
CA LYS A 58 -16.36 5.88 2.19
C LYS A 58 -15.54 4.60 2.12
N THR A 59 -14.75 4.46 1.05
CA THR A 59 -13.85 3.32 0.85
C THR A 59 -12.40 3.77 0.76
N MET A 60 -11.50 2.94 1.27
CA MET A 60 -10.07 3.17 1.21
C MET A 60 -9.32 1.87 0.98
N VAL A 61 -8.31 1.91 0.12
CA VAL A 61 -7.32 0.84 -0.04
C VAL A 61 -5.95 1.40 0.32
N ILE A 62 -5.25 0.70 1.21
CA ILE A 62 -3.88 1.00 1.61
C ILE A 62 -2.98 -0.12 1.12
N ALA A 63 -1.98 0.20 0.30
CA ALA A 63 -1.04 -0.79 -0.21
C ALA A 63 0.40 -0.35 -0.03
N ASP A 64 1.24 -1.27 0.46
CA ASP A 64 2.70 -1.08 0.48
C ASP A 64 3.36 -2.01 -0.53
N LEU A 65 4.35 -1.50 -1.25
CA LEU A 65 5.25 -2.25 -2.10
C LEU A 65 6.38 -2.84 -1.24
N ALA A 66 6.75 -4.09 -1.51
CA ALA A 66 7.96 -4.70 -0.97
C ALA A 66 8.76 -5.26 -2.14
N VAL A 67 10.02 -4.87 -2.23
CA VAL A 67 10.97 -5.45 -3.17
C VAL A 67 11.72 -6.55 -2.42
N THR A 68 11.43 -7.80 -2.75
CA THR A 68 12.16 -8.95 -2.19
C THR A 68 13.14 -9.44 -3.23
N PHE A 69 14.44 -9.44 -2.91
CA PHE A 69 15.40 -10.27 -3.62
C PHE A 69 15.44 -11.58 -2.84
N GLU A 70 14.75 -12.62 -3.29
CA GLU A 70 14.98 -13.95 -2.70
C GLU A 70 16.05 -14.66 -3.51
N ASP A 71 17.22 -14.84 -2.89
CA ASP A 71 17.83 -16.17 -2.92
C ASP A 71 16.92 -17.02 -2.02
N GLN A 72 16.01 -17.80 -2.61
CA GLN A 72 15.14 -18.69 -1.84
C GLN A 72 16.02 -19.70 -1.11
N ALA A 73 16.22 -19.50 0.19
CA ALA A 73 16.77 -20.56 1.04
C ALA A 73 15.74 -21.69 1.09
N ALA A 74 15.99 -22.73 0.30
CA ALA A 74 15.18 -23.94 0.25
C ALA A 74 14.96 -24.48 1.68
N GLY A 75 13.73 -24.38 2.19
CA GLY A 75 13.36 -24.92 3.51
C GLY A 75 12.56 -24.00 4.45
N ALA A 76 12.25 -22.75 4.07
CA ALA A 76 11.42 -21.88 4.91
C ALA A 76 9.95 -22.36 4.96
N ARG A 77 9.41 -22.57 6.17
CA ARG A 77 8.03 -23.05 6.42
C ARG A 77 6.92 -22.04 6.05
N HIS A 78 7.29 -20.79 5.77
CA HIS A 78 6.42 -19.73 5.26
C HIS A 78 7.17 -18.98 4.17
N SER A 79 6.52 -18.65 3.05
CA SER A 79 7.14 -17.80 2.02
C SER A 79 7.42 -16.41 2.62
N SER A 80 8.55 -15.79 2.29
CA SER A 80 8.88 -14.43 2.72
C SER A 80 7.77 -13.42 2.37
N LEU A 81 7.01 -13.70 1.31
CA LEU A 81 5.83 -12.96 0.88
C LEU A 81 4.74 -12.92 1.96
N GLN A 82 4.45 -14.05 2.60
CA GLN A 82 3.43 -14.15 3.65
C GLN A 82 3.85 -13.40 4.92
N LEU A 83 5.13 -13.49 5.30
CA LEU A 83 5.67 -12.73 6.44
C LEU A 83 5.64 -11.21 6.18
N SER A 84 5.94 -10.77 4.96
CA SER A 84 5.86 -9.36 4.55
C SER A 84 4.41 -8.84 4.58
N HIS A 85 3.47 -9.66 4.12
CA HIS A 85 2.04 -9.36 4.17
C HIS A 85 1.51 -9.21 5.61
N ASP A 86 1.86 -10.14 6.50
CA ASP A 86 1.39 -10.13 7.89
C ASP A 86 1.99 -8.95 8.67
N TYR A 87 3.26 -8.64 8.42
CA TYR A 87 3.92 -7.46 8.99
C TYR A 87 3.23 -6.15 8.57
N LYS A 88 2.91 -5.99 7.28
CA LYS A 88 2.24 -4.81 6.74
C LYS A 88 0.81 -4.67 7.23
N THR A 89 0.09 -5.79 7.35
CA THR A 89 -1.24 -5.83 7.96
C THR A 89 -1.21 -5.32 9.40
N ARG A 90 -0.25 -5.77 10.21
CA ARG A 90 -0.06 -5.28 11.59
C ARG A 90 0.29 -3.79 11.64
N LYS A 91 1.17 -3.33 10.75
CA LYS A 91 1.62 -1.93 10.67
C LYS A 91 0.45 -0.96 10.45
N TYR A 92 -0.53 -1.32 9.62
CA TYR A 92 -1.67 -0.46 9.29
C TYR A 92 -2.94 -0.73 10.07
N GLN A 93 -2.97 -1.77 10.91
CA GLN A 93 -4.12 -2.09 11.75
C GLN A 93 -4.65 -0.88 12.56
N PRO A 94 -3.81 0.01 13.13
CA PRO A 94 -4.31 1.20 13.82
C PRO A 94 -5.07 2.18 12.89
N ILE A 95 -4.63 2.35 11.65
CA ILE A 95 -5.31 3.19 10.65
C ILE A 95 -6.64 2.56 10.28
N VAL A 96 -6.65 1.25 10.03
CA VAL A 96 -7.85 0.48 9.69
C VAL A 96 -8.89 0.63 10.80
N ALA A 97 -8.49 0.44 12.07
CA ALA A 97 -9.39 0.55 13.21
C ALA A 97 -9.99 1.95 13.37
N GLU A 98 -9.17 3.00 13.29
CA GLU A 98 -9.66 4.38 13.44
C GLU A 98 -10.60 4.80 12.29
N LEU A 99 -10.25 4.47 11.05
CA LEU A 99 -11.09 4.82 9.91
C LEU A 99 -12.37 3.98 9.87
N GLN A 100 -12.33 2.69 10.24
CA GLN A 100 -13.54 1.88 10.39
C GLN A 100 -14.49 2.46 11.44
N TYR A 101 -13.96 2.95 12.57
CA TYR A 101 -14.77 3.67 13.57
C TYR A 101 -15.44 4.93 12.98
N LYS A 102 -14.78 5.60 12.03
CA LYS A 102 -15.31 6.75 11.28
C LYS A 102 -16.22 6.37 10.11
N GLY A 103 -16.62 5.09 10.01
CA GLY A 103 -17.55 4.59 8.98
C GLY A 103 -16.91 4.26 7.64
N TRP A 104 -15.57 4.17 7.57
CA TRP A 104 -14.87 3.78 6.35
C TRP A 104 -14.78 2.27 6.19
N ARG A 105 -14.88 1.80 4.95
CA ARG A 105 -14.46 0.46 4.55
C ARG A 105 -13.02 0.50 4.09
N VAL A 106 -12.10 -0.04 4.89
CA VAL A 106 -10.65 -0.03 4.61
C VAL A 106 -10.16 -1.42 4.26
N GLN A 107 -9.39 -1.54 3.19
CA GLN A 107 -8.67 -2.75 2.79
C GLN A 107 -7.17 -2.50 2.81
N THR A 108 -6.40 -3.46 3.34
CA THR A 108 -4.94 -3.44 3.28
C THR A 108 -4.44 -4.47 2.28
N ALA A 109 -3.41 -4.11 1.51
CA ALA A 109 -2.76 -5.00 0.58
C ALA A 109 -1.23 -4.87 0.68
N ALA A 110 -0.52 -5.93 0.34
CA ALA A 110 0.91 -5.91 0.16
C ALA A 110 1.22 -6.32 -1.29
N ILE A 111 1.89 -5.46 -2.03
CA ILE A 111 2.39 -5.77 -3.37
C ILE A 111 3.84 -6.20 -3.19
N VAL A 112 4.12 -7.48 -3.35
CA VAL A 112 5.49 -8.00 -3.24
C VAL A 112 5.95 -8.44 -4.62
N TYR A 113 7.10 -7.92 -5.06
CA TYR A 113 7.70 -8.30 -6.33
C TYR A 113 9.21 -8.48 -6.16
N GLY A 114 9.75 -9.45 -6.89
CA GLY A 114 11.14 -9.85 -6.86
C GLY A 114 11.54 -10.46 -8.20
N THR A 115 12.84 -10.44 -8.50
CA THR A 115 13.46 -11.17 -9.60
C THR A 115 14.32 -12.27 -9.05
#